data_AF-A0A3D3F5K2-F1
#
_entry.id   AF-A0A3D3F5K2-F1
#
_cell.length_a   1.000
_cell.length_b   1.000
_cell.length_c   1.000
_cell.angle_alpha   90.00
_cell.angle_beta   90.00
_cell.angle_gamma   90.00
#
_symmetry.space_group_name_H-M   'P 1'
#
loop_
_entity.id
_entity.type
_entity.pdbx_description
1 polymer ?
#
loop_
_entity_poly.entity_id
_entity_poly.type
_entity_poly.pdbx_seq_one_letter_code
_entity_poly.pdbx_strand_id
1 'polypeptide(L)'
;MNRFLKDFQIKNYTDKSLRDTLAEHFKSLGGELPVKGGWGYSVEDAIIIDKNDPTVKKGIPFDGVGLEYIIVEKRLYEELIIFQNKEYQFCNIEWDLESQSLQAFGEKMIDHLIFRGSCFLKKEFDEYTEKAFLENPKLTLQEYSQKLEETKIYFKTEYFFDVTSFI
;
A
#
# COMPACT_ATOMS: atom_id res chain seq x y z
N MET A 1 13.40 17.48 -11.65
CA MET A 1 11.97 17.27 -11.98
C MET A 1 11.54 16.03 -11.22
N ASN A 2 10.57 16.15 -10.32
CA ASN A 2 10.19 15.02 -9.47
C ASN A 2 9.48 13.95 -10.30
N ARG A 3 9.86 12.69 -10.11
CA ARG A 3 9.25 11.54 -10.78
C ARG A 3 7.98 11.17 -10.02
N PHE A 4 6.87 11.07 -10.73
CA PHE A 4 5.60 10.66 -10.13
C PHE A 4 5.14 9.35 -10.73
N LEU A 5 4.92 8.35 -9.87
CA LEU A 5 4.26 7.11 -10.25
C LEU A 5 2.75 7.34 -10.30
N LYS A 6 2.13 6.87 -11.39
CA LYS A 6 0.69 6.94 -11.63
C LYS A 6 0.18 5.56 -12.00
N ASP A 7 -1.10 5.32 -11.74
CA ASP A 7 -1.86 4.18 -12.28
C ASP A 7 -1.22 2.80 -12.03
N PHE A 8 -0.69 2.59 -10.82
CA PHE A 8 -0.04 1.34 -10.38
C PHE A 8 -1.02 0.35 -9.71
N GLN A 9 -2.30 0.48 -10.02
CA GLN A 9 -3.37 -0.35 -9.49
C GLN A 9 -3.27 -1.78 -10.04
N ILE A 10 -3.49 -2.80 -9.20
CA ILE A 10 -3.32 -4.19 -9.63
C ILE A 10 -4.50 -4.78 -10.42
N LYS A 11 -5.55 -3.98 -10.70
CA LYS A 11 -6.79 -4.43 -11.38
C LYS A 11 -6.59 -5.20 -12.69
N ASN A 12 -5.42 -5.04 -13.32
CA ASN A 12 -5.09 -5.69 -14.58
C ASN A 12 -4.24 -6.98 -14.42
N TYR A 13 -3.91 -7.38 -13.19
CA TYR A 13 -2.93 -8.44 -12.93
C TYR A 13 -3.51 -9.67 -12.21
N THR A 14 -4.69 -9.55 -11.59
CA THR A 14 -5.32 -10.65 -10.86
C THR A 14 -6.83 -10.50 -10.80
N ASP A 15 -7.54 -11.63 -10.89
CA ASP A 15 -8.99 -11.73 -10.64
C ASP A 15 -9.30 -12.15 -9.19
N LYS A 16 -8.27 -12.37 -8.35
CA LYS A 16 -8.45 -12.75 -6.94
C LYS A 16 -8.97 -11.57 -6.12
N SER A 17 -9.75 -11.89 -5.09
CA SER A 17 -10.18 -10.90 -4.11
C SER A 17 -8.98 -10.37 -3.29
N LEU A 18 -9.13 -9.20 -2.70
CA LEU A 18 -8.13 -8.67 -1.76
C LEU A 18 -7.92 -9.61 -0.58
N ARG A 19 -9.00 -10.20 -0.02
CA ARG A 19 -8.91 -11.18 1.08
C ARG A 19 -8.01 -12.36 0.69
N ASP A 20 -8.28 -12.98 -0.45
CA ASP A 20 -7.57 -14.19 -0.87
C ASP A 20 -6.11 -13.88 -1.20
N THR A 21 -5.87 -12.76 -1.88
CA THR A 21 -4.52 -12.32 -2.26
C THR A 21 -3.67 -12.06 -1.02
N LEU A 22 -4.21 -11.32 -0.04
CA LEU A 22 -3.48 -11.04 1.19
C LEU A 22 -3.27 -12.30 2.04
N ALA A 23 -4.23 -13.22 2.09
CA ALA A 23 -4.10 -14.49 2.80
C ALA A 23 -3.01 -15.39 2.19
N GLU A 24 -2.86 -15.37 0.86
CA GLU A 24 -1.84 -16.14 0.14
C GLU A 24 -0.43 -15.60 0.37
N HIS A 25 -0.25 -14.28 0.20
CA HIS A 25 1.07 -13.66 0.23
C HIS A 25 1.55 -13.29 1.65
N PHE A 26 0.63 -13.01 2.59
CA PHE A 26 0.97 -12.54 3.93
C PHE A 26 0.44 -13.46 5.03
N LYS A 27 0.95 -14.69 5.07
CA LYS A 27 0.63 -15.70 6.11
C LYS A 27 0.83 -15.19 7.55
N SER A 28 1.71 -14.21 7.75
CA SER A 28 1.96 -13.57 9.05
C SER A 28 0.75 -12.84 9.62
N LEU A 29 -0.25 -12.51 8.81
CA LEU A 29 -1.51 -11.91 9.26
C LEU A 29 -2.44 -12.91 9.97
N GLY A 30 -2.04 -14.19 10.05
CA GLY A 30 -2.78 -15.21 10.78
C GLY A 30 -3.92 -15.85 9.98
N GLY A 31 -3.96 -15.64 8.65
CA GLY A 31 -4.94 -16.23 7.75
C GLY A 31 -5.89 -15.21 7.16
N GLU A 32 -7.17 -15.60 7.03
CA GLU A 32 -8.21 -14.78 6.43
C GLU A 32 -8.54 -13.55 7.29
N LEU A 33 -8.34 -12.36 6.74
CA LEU A 33 -8.75 -11.09 7.36
C LEU A 33 -10.27 -10.90 7.26
N PRO A 34 -10.90 -10.14 8.18
CA PRO A 34 -12.35 -9.86 8.18
C PRO A 34 -12.72 -8.80 7.13
N VAL A 35 -12.30 -9.01 5.87
CA VAL A 35 -12.33 -8.02 4.79
C VAL A 35 -13.06 -8.58 3.58
N LYS A 36 -13.99 -7.86 2.97
CA LYS A 36 -14.78 -8.29 1.79
C LYS A 36 -14.78 -7.17 0.75
N GLY A 37 -15.57 -7.35 -0.31
CA GLY A 37 -15.75 -6.33 -1.33
C GLY A 37 -14.59 -6.29 -2.31
N GLY A 38 -14.19 -5.08 -2.70
CA GLY A 38 -13.22 -4.83 -3.75
C GLY A 38 -11.82 -4.51 -3.25
N TRP A 39 -11.05 -3.82 -4.10
CA TRP A 39 -9.69 -3.38 -3.80
C TRP A 39 -9.61 -1.95 -3.28
N GLY A 40 -10.73 -1.24 -3.21
CA GLY A 40 -10.85 0.09 -2.60
C GLY A 40 -10.33 1.21 -3.47
N TYR A 41 -10.39 1.06 -4.80
CA TYR A 41 -9.99 2.11 -5.74
C TYR A 41 -11.09 3.15 -6.00
N SER A 42 -12.33 2.83 -5.64
CA SER A 42 -13.49 3.72 -5.71
C SER A 42 -14.52 3.30 -4.65
N VAL A 43 -15.59 4.09 -4.48
CA VAL A 43 -16.69 3.78 -3.56
C VAL A 43 -17.41 2.48 -3.94
N GLU A 44 -17.60 2.22 -5.23
CA GLU A 44 -18.26 1.00 -5.74
C GLU A 44 -17.42 -0.25 -5.50
N ASP A 45 -16.10 -0.07 -5.44
CA ASP A 45 -15.08 -1.10 -5.24
C ASP A 45 -14.52 -1.08 -3.81
N ALA A 46 -15.23 -0.46 -2.86
CA ALA A 46 -14.73 -0.26 -1.50
C ALA A 46 -14.32 -1.58 -0.82
N ILE A 47 -13.28 -1.49 0.01
CA ILE A 47 -12.82 -2.56 0.88
C ILE A 47 -13.77 -2.61 2.08
N ILE A 48 -14.53 -3.68 2.23
CA ILE A 48 -15.49 -3.79 3.33
C ILE A 48 -14.79 -4.41 4.53
N ILE A 49 -14.71 -3.69 5.64
CA ILE A 49 -14.23 -4.25 6.91
C ILE A 49 -15.45 -4.63 7.76
N ASP A 50 -15.59 -5.92 8.06
CA ASP A 50 -16.78 -6.46 8.73
C ASP A 50 -16.46 -6.90 10.16
N LYS A 51 -16.86 -6.09 11.15
CA LYS A 51 -16.67 -6.40 12.59
C LYS A 51 -17.39 -7.69 13.01
N ASN A 52 -18.36 -8.16 12.23
CA ASN A 52 -19.14 -9.35 12.51
C ASN A 52 -18.65 -10.58 11.73
N ASP A 53 -17.54 -10.47 10.99
CA ASP A 53 -16.98 -11.58 10.23
C ASP A 53 -16.57 -12.74 11.16
N PRO A 54 -16.82 -14.01 10.79
CA PRO A 54 -16.42 -15.17 11.60
C PRO A 54 -14.93 -15.25 11.95
N THR A 55 -14.05 -14.61 11.17
CA THR A 55 -12.61 -14.58 11.44
C THR A 55 -12.22 -13.61 12.56
N VAL A 56 -13.13 -12.72 12.98
CA VAL A 56 -12.89 -11.80 14.09
C VAL A 56 -12.76 -12.57 15.41
N LYS A 57 -11.64 -12.33 16.10
CA LYS A 57 -11.36 -12.93 17.41
C LYS A 57 -12.35 -12.42 18.45
N LYS A 58 -13.08 -13.35 19.06
CA LYS A 58 -14.02 -13.05 20.15
C LYS A 58 -13.28 -12.73 21.45
N GLY A 59 -13.81 -11.79 22.23
CA GLY A 59 -13.31 -11.46 23.57
C GLY A 59 -12.20 -10.41 23.61
N ILE A 60 -11.83 -9.82 22.46
CA ILE A 60 -10.98 -8.62 22.38
C ILE A 60 -11.71 -7.51 21.62
N PRO A 61 -11.42 -6.23 21.91
CA PRO A 61 -11.93 -5.12 21.11
C PRO A 61 -11.53 -5.26 19.64
N PHE A 62 -12.46 -4.96 18.74
CA PHE A 62 -12.19 -4.96 17.31
C PHE A 62 -11.47 -3.67 16.90
N ASP A 63 -10.25 -3.79 16.39
CA ASP A 63 -9.44 -2.67 15.91
C ASP A 63 -9.57 -2.51 14.39
N GLY A 64 -10.68 -1.90 13.98
CA GLY A 64 -10.97 -1.64 12.57
C GLY A 64 -9.97 -0.67 11.93
N VAL A 65 -9.57 0.38 12.66
CA VAL A 65 -8.63 1.40 12.17
C VAL A 65 -7.24 0.80 11.97
N GLY A 66 -6.73 0.02 12.92
CA GLY A 66 -5.46 -0.69 12.75
C GLY A 66 -5.48 -1.61 11.53
N LEU A 67 -6.62 -2.23 11.24
CA LEU A 67 -6.78 -3.09 10.07
C LEU A 67 -6.76 -2.30 8.75
N GLU A 68 -7.33 -1.09 8.69
CA GLU A 68 -7.22 -0.21 7.51
C GLU A 68 -5.75 0.05 7.14
N TYR A 69 -4.94 0.43 8.13
CA TYR A 69 -3.51 0.71 7.92
C TYR A 69 -2.71 -0.53 7.49
N ILE A 70 -3.03 -1.70 8.06
CA ILE A 70 -2.44 -2.97 7.62
C ILE A 70 -2.78 -3.24 6.15
N ILE A 71 -4.04 -3.04 5.75
CA ILE A 71 -4.48 -3.26 4.37
C ILE A 71 -3.79 -2.29 3.42
N VAL A 72 -3.66 -1.01 3.78
CA VAL A 72 -2.91 -0.01 2.99
C VAL A 72 -1.48 -0.47 2.77
N GLU A 73 -0.77 -0.85 3.83
CA GLU A 73 0.62 -1.31 3.73
C GLU A 73 0.73 -2.53 2.81
N LYS A 74 -0.13 -3.53 3.01
CA LYS A 74 -0.03 -4.77 2.24
C LYS A 74 -0.44 -4.58 0.79
N ARG A 75 -1.48 -3.77 0.52
CA ARG A 75 -1.87 -3.43 -0.85
C ARG A 75 -0.77 -2.67 -1.57
N LEU A 76 -0.05 -1.76 -0.90
CA LEU A 76 1.15 -1.13 -1.48
C LEU A 76 2.22 -2.16 -1.85
N TYR A 77 2.45 -3.19 -1.02
CA TYR A 77 3.41 -4.25 -1.35
C TYR A 77 2.95 -5.11 -2.52
N GLU A 78 1.65 -5.43 -2.60
CA GLU A 78 1.09 -6.10 -3.77
C GLU A 78 1.35 -5.30 -5.05
N GLU A 79 1.00 -4.01 -5.01
CA GLU A 79 1.06 -3.10 -6.16
C GLU A 79 2.48 -2.74 -6.59
N LEU A 80 3.41 -2.57 -5.65
CA LEU A 80 4.75 -2.05 -5.91
C LEU A 80 5.84 -3.13 -5.91
N ILE A 81 5.56 -4.35 -5.45
CA ILE A 81 6.58 -5.40 -5.33
C ILE A 81 6.10 -6.73 -5.93
N ILE A 82 4.98 -7.25 -5.46
CA ILE A 82 4.61 -8.65 -5.71
C ILE A 82 4.08 -8.86 -7.13
N PHE A 83 3.16 -7.99 -7.58
CA PHE A 83 2.61 -8.08 -8.93
C PHE A 83 3.48 -7.36 -9.98
N GLN A 84 4.52 -6.64 -9.56
CA GLN A 84 5.46 -6.03 -10.49
C GLN A 84 6.37 -7.09 -11.11
N ASN A 85 6.68 -6.91 -12.40
CA ASN A 85 7.74 -7.70 -13.00
C ASN A 85 9.10 -7.33 -12.37
N LYS A 86 10.10 -8.21 -12.49
CA LYS A 86 11.41 -8.03 -11.86
C LYS A 86 12.13 -6.74 -12.27
N GLU A 87 11.83 -6.19 -13.44
CA GLU A 87 12.44 -4.95 -13.93
C GLU A 87 11.78 -3.70 -13.33
N TYR A 88 10.54 -3.81 -12.84
CA TYR A 88 9.72 -2.73 -12.30
C TYR A 88 9.39 -2.86 -10.81
N GLN A 89 10.08 -3.75 -10.09
CA GLN A 89 9.91 -3.82 -8.63
C GLN A 89 10.44 -2.56 -7.96
N PHE A 90 9.71 -2.08 -6.96
CA PHE A 90 10.10 -0.92 -6.17
C PHE A 90 10.67 -1.35 -4.81
N CYS A 91 11.44 -0.45 -4.18
CA CYS A 91 12.00 -0.64 -2.84
C CYS A 91 11.95 0.65 -2.02
N ASN A 92 12.28 0.52 -0.74
CA ASN A 92 12.29 1.60 0.25
C ASN A 92 10.99 2.43 0.19
N ILE A 93 9.86 1.73 0.26
CA ILE A 93 8.54 2.33 0.19
C ILE A 93 8.24 3.02 1.51
N GLU A 94 8.07 4.33 1.45
CA GLU A 94 7.66 5.19 2.55
C GLU A 94 6.29 5.79 2.23
N TRP A 95 5.41 5.91 3.21
CA TRP A 95 4.09 6.48 3.02
C TRP A 95 3.59 7.15 4.30
N ASP A 96 2.81 8.21 4.11
CA ASP A 96 2.18 8.97 5.18
C ASP A 96 0.72 9.26 4.81
N LEU A 97 -0.16 9.23 5.82
CA LEU A 97 -1.55 9.67 5.65
C LEU A 97 -1.55 11.18 5.35
N GLU A 98 -2.10 11.55 4.19
CA GLU A 98 -2.29 12.95 3.82
C GLU A 98 -3.64 13.47 4.34
N SER A 99 -4.70 12.69 4.19
CA SER A 99 -6.03 13.04 4.72
C SER A 99 -6.90 11.82 4.92
N GLN A 100 -7.84 11.90 5.85
CA GLN A 100 -8.88 10.91 6.11
C GLN A 100 -10.23 11.60 6.28
N SER A 101 -11.29 11.02 5.71
CA SER A 101 -12.64 11.56 5.85
C SER A 101 -13.71 10.48 5.79
N LEU A 102 -14.62 10.51 6.77
CA LEU A 102 -15.78 9.64 6.80
C LEU A 102 -16.94 10.27 6.01
N GLN A 103 -17.45 9.55 5.02
CA GLN A 103 -18.45 10.01 4.08
C GLN A 103 -19.65 9.05 4.03
N ALA A 104 -20.86 9.60 4.04
CA ALA A 104 -22.09 8.81 3.94
C ALA A 104 -22.52 8.67 2.49
N PHE A 105 -22.75 7.43 2.04
CA PHE A 105 -23.26 7.08 0.72
C PHE A 105 -24.49 6.18 0.87
N GLY A 106 -25.66 6.81 1.04
CA GLY A 106 -26.90 6.10 1.35
C GLY A 106 -26.82 5.46 2.74
N GLU A 107 -26.93 4.13 2.81
CA GLU A 107 -26.79 3.37 4.05
C GLU A 107 -25.33 3.03 4.39
N LYS A 108 -24.40 3.31 3.47
CA LYS A 108 -22.98 3.01 3.65
C LYS A 108 -22.23 4.17 4.29
N MET A 109 -21.27 3.82 5.14
CA MET A 109 -20.33 4.74 5.74
C MET A 109 -18.94 4.38 5.22
N ILE A 110 -18.41 5.26 4.37
CA ILE A 110 -17.15 5.06 3.66
C ILE A 110 -16.09 5.92 4.31
N ASP A 111 -15.05 5.31 4.85
CA ASP A 111 -13.84 6.02 5.24
C ASP A 111 -12.92 6.14 4.02
N HIS A 112 -12.62 7.38 3.65
CA HIS A 112 -11.79 7.71 2.50
C HIS A 112 -10.43 8.21 2.98
N LEU A 113 -9.40 7.40 2.74
CA LEU A 113 -8.03 7.70 3.12
C LEU A 113 -7.20 8.02 1.88
N ILE A 114 -6.44 9.10 1.97
CA ILE A 114 -5.51 9.54 0.94
C ILE A 114 -4.10 9.46 1.51
N PHE A 115 -3.23 8.74 0.83
CA PHE A 115 -1.83 8.60 1.19
C PHE A 115 -0.94 9.22 0.13
N ARG A 116 0.15 9.83 0.60
CA ARG A 116 1.30 10.17 -0.23
C ARG A 116 2.45 9.26 0.16
N GLY A 117 3.31 8.96 -0.80
CA GLY A 117 4.48 8.15 -0.51
C GLY A 117 5.60 8.36 -1.48
N SER A 118 6.69 7.68 -1.19
CA SER A 118 7.86 7.62 -2.05
C SER A 118 8.46 6.23 -2.07
N CYS A 119 9.18 5.94 -3.14
CA CYS A 119 9.88 4.68 -3.35
C CYS A 119 10.99 4.88 -4.37
N PHE A 120 11.74 3.81 -4.65
CA PHE A 120 12.76 3.77 -5.68
C PHE A 120 12.52 2.59 -6.59
N LEU A 121 12.86 2.73 -7.87
CA LEU A 121 12.96 1.57 -8.75
C LEU A 121 14.14 0.72 -8.27
N LYS A 122 13.89 -0.55 -7.92
CA LYS A 122 14.89 -1.40 -7.26
C LYS A 122 16.19 -1.48 -8.05
N LYS A 123 16.11 -1.66 -9.36
CA LYS A 123 17.27 -1.73 -10.24
C LYS A 123 18.14 -0.46 -10.17
N GLU A 124 17.52 0.72 -10.24
CA GLU A 124 18.24 2.00 -10.16
C GLU A 124 18.85 2.22 -8.77
N PHE A 125 18.13 1.81 -7.72
CA PHE A 125 18.60 1.90 -6.35
C PHE A 125 19.80 0.98 -6.09
N ASP A 126 19.74 -0.27 -6.55
CA ASP A 126 20.81 -1.26 -6.40
C ASP A 126 22.06 -0.84 -7.21
N GLU A 127 21.88 -0.41 -8.48
CA GLU A 127 22.96 0.12 -9.31
C GLU A 127 23.70 1.29 -8.65
N TYR A 128 22.95 2.11 -7.89
CA TYR A 128 23.54 3.21 -7.16
C TYR A 128 24.20 2.76 -5.85
N THR A 129 23.52 2.01 -4.99
CA THR A 129 23.99 1.69 -3.64
C THR A 129 25.15 0.70 -3.61
N GLU A 130 25.15 -0.34 -4.46
CA GLU A 130 26.25 -1.31 -4.51
C GLU A 130 27.52 -0.71 -5.13
N LYS A 131 27.40 0.08 -6.20
CA LYS A 131 28.58 0.71 -6.85
C LYS A 131 29.09 1.94 -6.13
N ALA A 132 28.21 2.80 -5.61
CA ALA A 132 28.60 4.06 -4.99
C ALA A 132 29.51 3.87 -3.78
N PHE A 133 29.18 2.91 -2.92
CA PHE A 133 29.86 2.74 -1.64
C PHE A 133 31.15 1.91 -1.75
N LEU A 134 31.21 0.97 -2.68
CA LEU A 134 32.35 0.06 -2.84
C LEU A 134 33.42 0.58 -3.81
N GLU A 135 33.03 1.31 -4.86
CA GLU A 135 33.94 1.61 -5.98
C GLU A 135 34.40 3.07 -6.05
N ASN A 136 33.78 3.99 -5.30
CA ASN A 136 34.11 5.41 -5.39
C ASN A 136 34.46 6.05 -4.04
N PRO A 137 35.73 5.95 -3.58
CA PRO A 137 36.19 6.55 -2.33
C PRO A 137 36.13 8.10 -2.30
N LYS A 138 35.68 8.74 -3.38
CA LYS A 138 35.50 10.20 -3.48
C LYS A 138 34.05 10.64 -3.45
N LEU A 139 33.07 9.73 -3.47
CA LEU A 139 31.67 10.12 -3.42
C LEU A 139 31.38 10.76 -2.06
N THR A 140 30.98 12.02 -2.07
CA THR A 140 30.60 12.74 -0.87
C THR A 140 29.20 12.34 -0.42
N LEU A 141 28.90 12.48 0.88
CA LEU A 141 27.54 12.29 1.40
C LEU A 141 26.52 13.23 0.72
N GLN A 142 26.96 14.40 0.27
CA GLN A 142 26.12 15.36 -0.44
C GLN A 142 25.74 14.86 -1.82
N GLU A 143 26.70 14.40 -2.62
CA GLU A 143 26.44 13.77 -3.93
C GLU A 143 25.57 12.52 -3.78
N TYR A 144 25.83 11.73 -2.72
CA TYR A 144 24.99 10.60 -2.36
C TYR A 144 23.53 10.98 -2.16
N SER A 145 23.29 11.94 -1.27
CA SER A 145 21.95 12.40 -0.91
C SER A 145 21.23 13.06 -2.08
N GLN A 146 21.93 13.87 -2.88
CA GLN A 146 21.36 14.51 -4.06
C GLN A 146 20.89 13.47 -5.07
N LYS A 147 21.70 12.43 -5.34
CA LYS A 147 21.32 11.41 -6.31
C LYS A 147 20.15 10.56 -5.85
N LEU A 148 20.09 10.23 -4.55
CA LEU A 148 18.92 9.58 -3.97
C LEU A 148 17.66 10.43 -4.22
N GLU A 149 17.71 11.73 -3.96
CA GLU A 149 16.56 12.61 -4.18
C GLU A 149 16.17 12.71 -5.65
N GLU A 150 17.13 12.75 -6.59
CA GLU A 150 16.87 12.74 -8.03
C GLU A 150 16.23 11.42 -8.52
N THR A 151 16.54 10.31 -7.85
CA THR A 151 16.08 8.97 -8.24
C THR A 151 14.74 8.62 -7.62
N LYS A 152 14.39 9.24 -6.48
CA LYS A 152 13.16 9.01 -5.73
C LYS A 152 11.92 9.25 -6.60
N ILE A 153 10.96 8.35 -6.45
CA ILE A 153 9.68 8.36 -7.15
C ILE A 153 8.59 8.58 -6.12
N TYR A 154 7.75 9.58 -6.35
CA TYR A 154 6.63 9.92 -5.46
C TYR A 154 5.33 9.36 -6.01
N PHE A 155 4.39 9.06 -5.12
CA PHE A 155 3.05 8.65 -5.50
C PHE A 155 2.00 9.25 -4.57
N LYS A 156 0.77 9.24 -5.06
CA LYS A 156 -0.44 9.52 -4.30
C LYS A 156 -1.44 8.41 -4.60
N THR A 157 -2.08 7.88 -3.57
CA THR A 157 -3.04 6.78 -3.70
C THR A 157 -4.19 6.97 -2.72
N GLU A 158 -5.32 6.37 -3.05
CA GLU A 158 -6.57 6.50 -2.32
C GLU A 158 -7.12 5.13 -1.97
N TYR A 159 -7.78 5.07 -0.83
CA TYR A 159 -8.44 3.88 -0.30
C TYR A 159 -9.83 4.25 0.19
N PHE A 160 -10.82 3.49 -0.28
CA PHE A 160 -12.20 3.58 0.17
C PHE A 160 -12.51 2.34 1.00
N PHE A 161 -12.74 2.53 2.29
CA PHE A 161 -13.13 1.47 3.21
C PHE A 161 -14.60 1.61 3.57
N ASP A 162 -15.39 0.56 3.33
CA ASP A 162 -16.74 0.47 3.87
C ASP A 162 -16.65 -0.01 5.31
N VAL A 163 -16.83 0.95 6.22
CA VAL A 163 -16.77 0.78 7.67
C VAL A 163 -18.15 0.82 8.30
N THR A 164 -19.20 0.61 7.51
CA THR A 164 -20.60 0.63 7.97
C THR A 164 -20.80 -0.29 9.17
N SER A 165 -20.11 -1.42 9.19
CA SER A 165 -20.20 -2.37 10.29
C SER A 165 -19.73 -1.79 11.61
N PHE A 166 -18.93 -0.72 11.66
CA PHE A 166 -18.36 -0.18 12.91
C PHE A 166 -19.38 0.62 13.71
N ILE A 167 -20.35 1.20 13.02
CA ILE A 167 -21.39 2.07 13.56
C ILE A 167 -22.51 1.24 14.21
#